data_AF-A0A353RDV3-F1
#
_entry.id   AF-A0A353RDV3-F1
#
_cell.length_a   1.000
_cell.length_b   1.000
_cell.length_c   1.000
_cell.angle_alpha   90.00
_cell.angle_beta   90.00
_cell.angle_gamma   90.00
#
_symmetry.space_group_name_H-M   'P 1'
#
loop_
_entity.id
_entity.type
_entity.pdbx_description
1 polymer ?
#
loop_
_entity_poly.entity_id
_entity_poly.type
_entity_poly.pdbx_seq_one_letter_code
_entity_poly.pdbx_strand_id
1 'polypeptide(L)'
;MLRFFPSLSDSSYLKIDDDSASLEALIQNFPEYGTVYPLPLRQIKRLNIPALDYGCFGKDAHKWTERVYAPYSFGVLPRFLIETLEEFLMKSRPFTGKERSQLK
;
A
#
# COMPACT_ATOMS: atom_id res chain seq x y z
N MET A 1 -2.70 22.02 0.83
CA MET A 1 -2.60 21.09 -0.33
C MET A 1 -1.95 19.82 0.15
N LEU A 2 -2.67 18.69 0.11
CA LEU A 2 -2.15 17.38 0.50
C LEU A 2 -1.07 16.96 -0.51
N ARG A 3 0.12 16.61 0.00
CA ARG A 3 1.19 16.03 -0.81
C ARG A 3 1.08 14.52 -0.68
N PHE A 4 0.41 13.90 -1.65
CA PHE A 4 0.38 12.44 -1.74
C PHE A 4 1.68 11.93 -2.38
N PHE A 5 2.02 10.69 -2.04
CA PHE A 5 3.09 9.98 -2.73
C PHE A 5 2.77 9.93 -4.23
N PRO A 6 3.64 10.44 -5.12
CA PRO A 6 3.30 10.67 -6.53
C PRO A 6 3.42 9.41 -7.40
N SER A 7 3.76 8.27 -6.82
CA SER A 7 3.97 7.02 -7.53
C SER A 7 2.83 6.05 -7.25
N LEU A 8 2.57 5.18 -8.24
CA LEU A 8 1.61 4.11 -8.11
C LEU A 8 2.12 3.05 -7.13
N SER A 9 1.19 2.43 -6.41
CA SER A 9 1.44 1.24 -5.63
C SER A 9 0.31 0.24 -5.84
N ASP A 10 0.68 -1.03 -5.84
CA ASP A 10 -0.24 -2.17 -5.90
C ASP A 10 -0.79 -2.52 -4.49
N SER A 11 -0.75 -1.59 -3.53
CA SER A 11 -1.28 -1.79 -2.17
C SER A 11 -2.77 -2.20 -2.14
N SER A 12 -3.55 -1.92 -3.18
CA SER A 12 -4.93 -2.41 -3.34
C SER A 12 -5.03 -3.94 -3.47
N TYR A 13 -3.93 -4.62 -3.80
CA TYR A 13 -3.83 -6.08 -3.81
C TYR A 13 -3.58 -6.66 -2.41
N LEU A 14 -3.25 -5.82 -1.44
CA LEU A 14 -2.98 -6.22 -0.05
C LEU A 14 -4.15 -5.91 0.88
N LYS A 15 -4.83 -4.77 0.63
CA LYS A 15 -5.88 -4.23 1.49
C LYS A 15 -7.12 -3.85 0.69
N ILE A 16 -8.28 -4.37 1.09
CA ILE A 16 -9.60 -3.95 0.62
C ILE A 16 -10.48 -3.76 1.86
N ASP A 17 -10.66 -2.51 2.28
CA ASP A 17 -11.53 -2.12 3.39
C ASP A 17 -12.82 -1.44 2.95
N ASP A 18 -13.07 -1.32 1.64
CA ASP A 18 -14.33 -0.90 1.04
C ASP A 18 -15.52 -1.76 1.51
N ASP A 19 -16.76 -1.33 1.27
CA ASP A 19 -17.91 -2.18 1.54
C ASP A 19 -18.12 -3.26 0.44
N SER A 20 -19.09 -4.15 0.66
CA SER A 20 -19.42 -5.21 -0.31
C SER A 20 -20.03 -4.67 -1.60
N ALA A 21 -20.72 -3.52 -1.57
CA ALA A 21 -21.35 -2.94 -2.75
C ALA A 21 -20.30 -2.37 -3.71
N SER A 22 -19.28 -1.68 -3.18
CA SER A 22 -18.12 -1.21 -3.94
C SER A 22 -17.37 -2.37 -4.59
N LEU A 23 -17.19 -3.48 -3.88
CA LEU A 23 -16.51 -4.66 -4.42
C LEU A 23 -17.31 -5.34 -5.55
N GLU A 24 -18.63 -5.43 -5.37
CA GLU A 24 -19.53 -5.94 -6.40
C GLU A 24 -19.50 -5.04 -7.65
N ALA A 25 -19.53 -3.72 -7.47
CA ALA A 25 -19.42 -2.77 -8.57
C ALA A 25 -18.09 -2.93 -9.33
N LEU A 26 -16.96 -3.14 -8.63
CA LEU A 26 -15.68 -3.45 -9.28
C LEU A 26 -15.79 -4.70 -10.15
N ILE A 27 -16.31 -5.81 -9.62
CA ILE A 27 -16.42 -7.09 -10.34
C ILE A 27 -17.32 -6.94 -11.58
N GLN A 28 -18.46 -6.26 -11.45
CA GLN A 28 -19.39 -6.03 -12.56
C GLN A 28 -18.80 -5.17 -13.68
N ASN A 29 -17.82 -4.32 -13.35
CA ASN A 29 -17.17 -3.43 -14.31
C ASN A 29 -15.75 -3.89 -14.69
N PHE A 30 -15.33 -5.10 -14.31
CA PHE A 30 -14.04 -5.66 -14.66
C PHE A 30 -14.22 -6.69 -15.79
N PRO A 31 -13.93 -6.31 -17.06
CA PRO A 31 -14.06 -7.23 -18.19
C PRO A 31 -13.22 -8.47 -17.97
N GLU A 32 -13.83 -9.64 -18.19
CA GLU A 32 -13.13 -10.92 -18.12
C GLU A 32 -12.43 -11.20 -16.77
N TYR A 33 -12.92 -10.62 -15.67
CA TYR A 33 -12.37 -10.82 -14.33
C TYR A 33 -12.19 -12.30 -13.96
N GLY A 34 -13.17 -13.16 -14.25
CA GLY A 34 -13.10 -14.59 -13.93
C GLY A 34 -12.17 -15.42 -14.82
N THR A 35 -11.66 -14.86 -15.92
CA THR A 35 -10.94 -15.60 -16.97
C THR A 35 -9.53 -15.06 -17.20
N VAL A 36 -9.40 -13.79 -17.57
CA VAL A 36 -8.10 -13.18 -17.92
C VAL A 36 -7.35 -12.71 -16.67
N TYR A 37 -8.08 -12.30 -15.62
CA TYR A 37 -7.48 -11.78 -14.42
C TYR A 37 -8.22 -12.17 -13.13
N PRO A 38 -8.21 -13.48 -12.75
CA PRO A 38 -8.96 -14.01 -11.62
C PRO A 38 -8.36 -13.59 -10.28
N LEU A 39 -8.59 -12.34 -9.89
CA LEU A 39 -7.99 -11.78 -8.69
C LEU A 39 -8.69 -12.29 -7.43
N PRO A 40 -7.98 -12.73 -6.37
CA PRO A 40 -8.62 -13.32 -5.18
C PRO A 40 -9.17 -12.24 -4.23
N LEU A 41 -10.10 -11.41 -4.71
CA LEU A 41 -10.65 -10.23 -4.01
C LEU A 41 -11.20 -10.55 -2.61
N ARG A 42 -11.86 -11.71 -2.47
CA ARG A 42 -12.40 -12.16 -1.16
C ARG A 42 -11.27 -12.48 -0.17
N GLN A 43 -10.19 -13.09 -0.64
CA GLN A 43 -9.03 -13.42 0.19
C GLN A 43 -8.27 -12.14 0.57
N ILE A 44 -8.07 -11.22 -0.38
CA ILE A 44 -7.45 -9.92 -0.13
C ILE A 44 -8.24 -9.15 0.94
N LYS A 45 -9.56 -9.02 0.77
CA LYS A 45 -10.46 -8.41 1.75
C LYS A 45 -10.40 -9.09 3.13
N ARG A 46 -10.33 -10.42 3.16
CA ARG A 46 -10.27 -11.18 4.42
C ARG A 46 -8.95 -10.97 5.17
N LEU A 47 -7.83 -10.94 4.43
CA LEU A 47 -6.50 -10.71 5.01
C LEU A 47 -6.35 -9.25 5.46
N ASN A 48 -6.82 -8.31 4.63
CA ASN A 48 -6.84 -6.87 4.89
C ASN A 48 -5.50 -6.36 5.42
N ILE A 49 -4.41 -6.66 4.69
CA ILE A 49 -3.05 -6.44 5.16
C ILE A 49 -2.74 -4.95 5.09
N PRO A 50 -2.44 -4.28 6.21
CA PRO A 50 -2.03 -2.88 6.17
C PRO A 50 -0.72 -2.75 5.39
N ALA A 51 -0.68 -1.78 4.48
CA ALA A 51 0.48 -1.48 3.66
C ALA A 51 0.84 0.00 3.80
N LEU A 52 2.13 0.30 3.72
CA LEU A 52 2.66 1.65 3.73
C LEU A 52 3.73 1.76 2.66
N ASP A 53 3.55 2.71 1.75
CA ASP A 53 4.47 2.95 0.64
C ASP A 53 5.42 4.10 0.97
N TYR A 54 6.72 3.83 0.84
CA TYR A 54 7.77 4.82 0.88
C TYR A 54 8.42 4.89 -0.50
N GLY A 55 8.81 6.08 -0.93
CA GLY A 55 9.59 6.17 -2.15
C GLY A 55 10.28 7.50 -2.35
N CYS A 56 11.05 7.54 -3.42
CA CYS A 56 11.88 8.67 -3.77
C CYS A 56 11.06 9.92 -4.02
N PHE A 57 11.62 11.07 -3.66
CA PHE A 57 11.07 12.35 -4.06
C PHE A 57 11.66 12.72 -5.41
N GLY A 58 10.82 12.90 -6.43
CA GLY A 58 11.28 13.11 -7.80
C GLY A 58 10.26 13.82 -8.68
N LYS A 59 10.56 13.87 -9.97
CA LYS A 59 9.70 14.48 -10.99
C LYS A 59 9.79 13.68 -12.29
N ASP A 60 8.71 13.74 -13.07
CA ASP A 60 8.59 13.16 -14.41
C ASP A 60 8.67 11.62 -14.45
N ALA A 61 8.05 10.95 -13.48
CA ALA A 61 7.92 9.48 -13.48
C ALA A 61 7.37 8.95 -14.82
N HIS A 62 7.96 7.88 -15.34
CA HIS A 62 7.66 7.26 -16.63
C HIS A 62 7.90 8.16 -17.85
N LYS A 63 8.75 9.20 -17.72
CA LYS A 63 9.21 10.02 -18.84
C LYS A 63 10.72 9.93 -18.96
N TRP A 64 11.27 10.23 -20.14
CA TRP A 64 12.72 10.23 -20.36
C TRP A 64 13.48 11.27 -19.51
N THR A 65 12.79 12.26 -18.94
CA THR A 65 13.34 13.26 -18.00
C THR A 65 13.17 12.86 -16.54
N GLU A 66 12.77 11.62 -16.25
CA GLU A 66 12.60 11.10 -14.89
C GLU A 66 13.86 11.32 -14.06
N ARG A 67 13.68 11.85 -12.85
CA ARG A 67 14.77 12.15 -11.93
C ARG A 67 14.29 12.18 -10.49
N VAL A 68 15.22 11.89 -9.58
CA VAL A 68 15.02 11.95 -8.15
C VAL A 68 15.84 13.06 -7.52
N TYR A 69 15.35 13.62 -6.42
CA TYR A 69 16.10 14.52 -5.57
C TYR A 69 17.04 13.70 -4.68
N ALA A 70 18.32 13.69 -5.05
CA ALA A 70 19.34 12.84 -4.43
C ALA A 70 19.51 13.04 -2.91
N PRO A 71 19.52 14.27 -2.35
CA PRO A 71 19.67 14.48 -0.91
C PRO A 71 18.58 13.82 -0.07
N TYR A 72 17.34 13.80 -0.58
CA TYR A 72 16.26 13.06 0.07
C TYR A 72 16.38 11.56 -0.19
N SER A 73 16.48 11.16 -1.45
CA SER A 73 16.31 9.76 -1.86
C SER A 73 17.45 8.86 -1.40
N PHE A 74 18.68 9.37 -1.34
CA PHE A 74 19.85 8.63 -0.88
C PHE A 74 20.33 9.04 0.52
N GLY A 75 19.74 10.10 1.09
CA GLY A 75 20.07 10.58 2.43
C GLY A 75 18.96 10.28 3.43
N VAL A 76 17.85 11.00 3.31
CA VAL A 76 16.75 10.95 4.29
C VAL A 76 15.98 9.63 4.23
N LEU A 77 15.57 9.21 3.04
CA LEU A 77 14.69 8.06 2.84
C LEU A 77 15.26 6.74 3.41
N PRO A 78 16.53 6.37 3.18
CA PRO A 78 17.08 5.13 3.74
C PRO A 78 17.10 5.12 5.27
N ARG A 79 17.43 6.25 5.90
CA ARG A 79 17.40 6.37 7.36
C ARG A 79 15.98 6.23 7.90
N PHE A 80 15.03 6.90 7.27
CA PHE A 80 13.63 6.87 7.69
C PHE A 80 13.01 5.47 7.54
N LEU A 81 13.40 4.72 6.49
CA LEU A 81 13.03 3.32 6.33
C LEU A 81 13.55 2.45 7.47
N ILE A 82 14.84 2.59 7.82
CA ILE A 82 15.43 1.85 8.93
C ILE A 82 14.70 2.19 10.22
N GLU A 83 14.60 3.46 10.59
CA GLU A 83 13.90 3.92 11.80
C GLU A 83 12.47 3.37 11.88
N THR A 84 11.73 3.39 10.77
CA THR A 84 10.39 2.79 10.69
C THR A 84 10.42 1.29 11.03
N LEU A 85 11.34 0.53 10.44
CA LEU A 85 11.47 -0.90 10.72
C LEU A 85 11.85 -1.16 12.18
N GLU A 86 12.75 -0.37 12.76
CA GLU A 86 13.14 -0.52 14.17
C GLU A 86 11.95 -0.28 15.11
N GLU A 87 11.15 0.75 14.85
CA GLU A 87 9.95 1.05 15.65
C GLU A 87 8.86 -0.02 15.47
N PHE A 88 8.51 -0.37 14.23
CA PHE A 88 7.39 -1.26 13.93
C PHE A 88 7.70 -2.75 14.12
N LEU A 89 8.95 -3.19 13.96
CA LEU A 89 9.30 -4.61 14.04
C LEU A 89 10.10 -4.96 15.30
N MET A 90 10.97 -4.05 15.78
CA MET A 90 11.87 -4.38 16.89
C MET A 90 11.38 -3.86 18.25
N LYS A 91 10.71 -2.70 18.30
CA LYS A 91 10.14 -2.14 19.55
C LYS A 91 8.67 -2.48 19.77
N SER A 92 7.95 -2.77 18.68
CA SER A 92 6.58 -3.24 18.76
C SER A 92 6.53 -4.63 19.37
N ARG A 93 5.79 -4.80 20.47
CA ARG A 93 5.52 -6.11 21.07
C ARG A 93 5.00 -7.08 20.00
N PRO A 94 5.26 -8.39 20.09
CA PRO A 94 4.77 -9.36 19.11
C PRO A 94 3.26 -9.18 18.92
N PHE A 95 2.83 -9.15 17.66
CA PHE A 95 1.43 -9.02 17.26
C PHE A 95 0.63 -10.22 17.78
N THR A 96 0.18 -10.16 19.03
CA THR A 96 -0.75 -11.15 19.56
C THR A 96 -2.13 -10.78 19.01
N GLY A 97 -2.72 -11.63 18.18
CA GLY A 97 -3.98 -11.37 17.45
C GLY A 97 -5.25 -11.14 18.30
N LYS A 98 -5.12 -10.66 19.55
CA LYS A 98 -6.21 -10.37 20.50
C LYS A 98 -6.78 -8.94 20.39
N GLU A 99 -6.15 -8.01 19.66
CA GLU A 99 -6.61 -6.61 19.61
C GLU A 99 -7.68 -6.30 18.54
N ARG A 100 -8.25 -7.32 17.88
CA ARG A 100 -9.38 -7.11 16.94
C ARG A 100 -10.70 -6.69 17.62
N SER A 101 -10.78 -6.66 18.96
CA SER A 101 -12.05 -6.40 19.67
C SER A 101 -12.31 -4.94 20.07
N GLN A 102 -11.43 -3.99 19.77
CA GLN A 102 -11.59 -2.58 20.21
C GLN A 102 -11.83 -1.57 19.08
N LEU A 103 -12.03 -2.03 17.85
CA LEU A 103 -12.56 -1.22 16.75
C LEU A 103 -13.96 -1.72 16.42
N LYS A 104 -14.94 -1.32 17.25
CA LYS A 104 -16.35 -1.25 16.90
C LYS A 104 -16.80 0.19 17.11
#